data_AF-A0A519VS28-F1
#
_entry.id   AF-A0A519VS28-F1
#
_cell.length_a   1.000
_cell.length_b   1.000
_cell.length_c   1.000
_cell.angle_alpha   90.00
_cell.angle_beta   90.00
_cell.angle_gamma   90.00
#
_symmetry.space_group_name_H-M   'P 1'
#
loop_
_entity.id
_entity.type
_entity.pdbx_description
1 polymer ?
#
loop_
_entity_poly.entity_id
_entity_poly.type
_entity_poly.pdbx_seq_one_letter_code
_entity_poly.pdbx_strand_id
1 'polypeptide(L)'
;MNDSTTYDSFFVSHDEILGIAAKYTEKTFNEGIVEDNVNREFETTYAINDAQGKPALYVVNYTEGEGTIIFSADYRFDPIVYYSTKGNMVENEMLPNSIHNILGVYVRKIEALRYERSKMPLDNYMTQYSQGLQEWMNIDRLFEKCCLHPIPYPGPTYDPCANFNYPPPYIVAPLITSRWRQDNPYNRLCSPIVNNFNCAGQIPLIGCVGIAVGQVVRYTRPTTQFNYNYNQMPDEVFPFNPPGEVERLLQMAYNTTAQVSACSYTSSTTVNARQTLNNNFNIPSAKRDGGINSNSNTVKDKLRQQVESGWPVILGGTTGTNGSISWPSLSEAHSWVLDGYR
;
A
#
# COMPACT_ATOMS: atom_id res chain seq x y z
N MET A 1 -13.08 35.77 18.77
CA MET A 1 -12.02 34.99 19.43
C MET A 1 -12.33 33.53 19.14
N ASN A 2 -11.58 32.91 18.21
CA ASN A 2 -11.73 31.48 17.97
C ASN A 2 -11.11 30.77 19.17
N ASP A 3 -11.95 30.05 19.91
CA ASP A 3 -11.57 29.31 21.11
C ASP A 3 -10.56 28.22 20.75
N SER A 4 -9.31 28.39 21.17
CA SER A 4 -8.23 27.45 20.93
C SER A 4 -8.36 26.14 21.73
N THR A 5 -9.33 26.02 22.66
CA THR A 5 -9.47 24.84 23.52
C THR A 5 -10.31 23.70 22.92
N THR A 6 -11.10 23.95 21.88
CA THR A 6 -11.92 22.89 21.25
C THR A 6 -11.13 22.01 20.28
N TYR A 7 -10.03 22.52 19.72
CA TYR A 7 -9.21 21.84 18.70
C TYR A 7 -8.34 20.70 19.25
N ASP A 8 -8.02 20.74 20.54
CA ASP A 8 -7.15 19.73 21.18
C ASP A 8 -7.95 18.57 21.78
N SER A 9 -9.26 18.73 21.96
CA SER A 9 -10.11 17.73 22.62
C SER A 9 -10.20 16.39 21.87
N PHE A 10 -9.97 16.37 20.56
CA PHE A 10 -9.99 15.17 19.72
C PHE A 10 -8.60 14.56 19.49
N PHE A 11 -7.54 15.14 20.07
CA PHE A 11 -6.17 14.71 19.87
C PHE A 11 -5.89 13.40 20.62
N VAL A 12 -5.22 12.47 19.93
CA VAL A 12 -4.71 11.22 20.55
C VAL A 12 -3.25 11.45 20.91
N SER A 13 -2.93 11.31 22.20
CA SER A 13 -1.59 11.57 22.72
C SER A 13 -0.59 10.47 22.35
N HIS A 14 0.70 10.80 22.39
CA HIS A 14 1.75 9.81 22.17
C HIS A 14 1.69 8.66 23.18
N ASP A 15 1.51 8.97 24.47
CA ASP A 15 1.42 7.96 25.55
C ASP A 15 0.23 7.02 25.36
N GLU A 16 -0.89 7.56 24.89
CA GLU A 16 -2.06 6.73 24.56
C GLU A 16 -1.78 5.80 23.39
N ILE A 17 -1.10 6.28 22.34
CA ILE A 17 -0.67 5.44 21.23
C ILE A 17 0.30 4.36 21.69
N LEU A 18 1.26 4.66 22.57
CA LEU A 18 2.15 3.62 23.12
C LEU A 18 1.35 2.57 23.91
N GLY A 19 0.36 3.00 24.71
CA GLY A 19 -0.53 2.09 25.44
C GLY A 19 -1.42 1.25 24.53
N ILE A 20 -1.83 1.78 23.37
CA ILE A 20 -2.56 1.05 22.33
C ILE A 20 -1.62 0.08 21.62
N ALA A 21 -0.49 0.56 21.11
CA ALA A 21 0.48 -0.20 20.33
C ALA A 21 1.07 -1.38 21.11
N ALA A 22 1.27 -1.25 22.42
CA ALA A 22 1.74 -2.35 23.27
C ALA A 22 0.80 -3.57 23.25
N LYS A 23 -0.49 -3.37 22.93
CA LYS A 23 -1.50 -4.43 22.82
C LYS A 23 -1.51 -5.12 21.45
N TYR A 24 -0.83 -4.55 20.47
CA TYR A 24 -0.71 -5.12 19.12
C TYR A 24 0.56 -5.96 19.03
N THR A 25 0.41 -7.29 19.06
CA THR A 25 1.54 -8.26 19.15
C THR A 25 1.73 -9.07 17.87
N GLU A 26 2.91 -9.66 17.67
CA GLU A 26 3.21 -10.53 16.51
C GLU A 26 2.25 -11.71 16.37
N LYS A 27 1.87 -12.31 17.50
CA LYS A 27 0.86 -13.39 17.58
C LYS A 27 -0.50 -12.94 17.04
N THR A 28 -0.82 -11.66 17.16
CA THR A 28 -2.00 -11.09 16.52
C THR A 28 -1.83 -11.01 15.01
N PHE A 29 -0.63 -10.79 14.45
CA PHE A 29 -0.46 -10.55 13.00
C PHE A 29 0.02 -11.76 12.17
N ASN A 30 0.63 -12.79 12.78
CA ASN A 30 1.22 -13.92 12.04
C ASN A 30 0.83 -15.32 12.54
N GLU A 31 0.53 -15.54 13.83
CA GLU A 31 0.28 -16.89 14.38
C GLU A 31 -0.70 -16.85 15.56
N GLY A 32 -1.95 -17.29 15.37
CA GLY A 32 -3.09 -17.02 16.25
C GLY A 32 -3.18 -17.76 17.60
N ILE A 33 -2.10 -17.74 18.38
CA ILE A 33 -2.18 -18.10 19.79
C ILE A 33 -2.30 -16.83 20.64
N VAL A 34 -3.50 -16.56 21.17
CA VAL A 34 -3.69 -15.62 22.30
C VAL A 34 -3.11 -16.28 23.55
N GLU A 35 -1.82 -16.02 23.83
CA GLU A 35 -1.37 -15.95 25.20
C GLU A 35 -1.41 -14.48 25.60
N ASP A 36 -2.21 -14.17 26.61
CA ASP A 36 -2.27 -12.84 27.20
C ASP A 36 -0.87 -12.44 27.69
N ASN A 37 -0.38 -11.30 27.22
CA ASN A 37 0.78 -10.55 27.71
C ASN A 37 2.18 -10.90 27.15
N VAL A 38 2.36 -10.81 25.83
CA VAL A 38 3.70 -10.45 25.29
C VAL A 38 3.63 -9.01 24.82
N ASN A 39 4.01 -8.05 25.68
CA ASN A 39 4.19 -6.68 25.23
C ASN A 39 5.32 -6.67 24.19
N ARG A 40 5.03 -6.31 22.94
CA ARG A 40 6.09 -6.09 21.96
C ARG A 40 6.95 -4.92 22.40
N GLU A 41 8.26 -5.08 22.34
CA GLU A 41 9.18 -3.98 22.57
C GLU A 41 9.22 -3.09 21.32
N PHE A 42 9.07 -1.79 21.54
CA PHE A 42 9.18 -0.79 20.49
C PHE A 42 10.67 -0.54 20.21
N GLU A 43 11.06 -0.55 18.93
CA GLU A 43 12.42 -0.16 18.53
C GLU A 43 12.52 1.36 18.48
N THR A 44 11.57 1.99 17.78
CA THR A 44 11.52 3.44 17.61
C THR A 44 10.07 3.90 17.46
N THR A 45 9.80 5.10 17.97
CA THR A 45 8.52 5.76 17.80
C THR A 45 8.72 7.24 17.53
N TYR A 46 8.06 7.78 16.52
CA TYR A 46 8.15 9.20 16.18
C TYR A 46 6.85 9.70 15.54
N ALA A 47 6.68 11.02 15.51
CA ALA A 47 5.50 11.67 14.96
C ALA A 47 5.74 12.18 13.55
N ILE A 48 4.75 12.01 12.66
CA ILE A 48 4.65 12.78 11.43
C ILE A 48 3.72 13.96 11.72
N ASN A 49 4.28 15.16 11.67
CA ASN A 49 3.58 16.39 12.03
C ASN A 49 2.83 16.98 10.82
N ASP A 50 1.79 17.76 11.11
CA ASP A 50 1.14 18.62 10.12
C ASP A 50 1.95 19.90 9.87
N ALA A 51 1.42 20.78 9.00
CA ALA A 51 2.07 22.06 8.66
C ALA A 51 2.20 23.02 9.85
N GLN A 52 1.49 22.79 10.95
CA GLN A 52 1.56 23.59 12.19
C GLN A 52 2.47 22.95 13.24
N GLY A 53 3.13 21.84 12.93
CA GLY A 53 4.04 21.13 13.84
C GLY A 53 3.31 20.27 14.87
N LYS A 54 2.01 20.03 14.71
CA LYS A 54 1.24 19.15 15.62
C LYS A 54 1.23 17.72 15.07
N PRO A 55 1.50 16.69 15.90
CA PRO A 55 1.48 15.29 15.46
C PRO A 55 0.17 14.94 14.77
N ALA A 56 0.22 14.48 13.53
CA ALA A 56 -0.95 14.00 12.78
C ALA A 56 -0.98 12.48 12.71
N LEU A 57 0.19 11.85 12.63
CA LEU A 57 0.36 10.39 12.67
C LEU A 57 1.49 10.04 13.63
N TYR A 58 1.45 8.83 14.19
CA TYR A 58 2.54 8.24 14.94
C TYR A 58 3.01 6.96 14.27
N VAL A 59 4.30 6.88 13.99
CA VAL A 59 4.94 5.66 13.49
C VAL A 59 5.49 4.89 14.67
N VAL A 60 5.13 3.61 14.77
CA VAL A 60 5.61 2.68 15.79
C VAL A 60 6.30 1.52 15.09
N ASN A 61 7.62 1.45 15.22
CA ASN A 61 8.43 0.33 14.75
C ASN A 61 8.66 -0.65 15.89
N TYR A 62 8.56 -1.93 15.58
CA TYR A 62 8.80 -3.01 16.55
C TYR A 62 10.23 -3.54 16.40
N THR A 63 10.77 -4.03 17.52
CA THR A 63 12.11 -4.63 17.59
C THR A 63 12.25 -5.85 16.68
N GLU A 64 13.49 -6.29 16.43
CA GLU A 64 13.76 -7.49 15.61
C GLU A 64 13.25 -7.42 14.14
N GLY A 65 12.95 -6.21 13.65
CA GLY A 65 12.42 -6.01 12.29
C GLY A 65 10.99 -6.49 12.10
N GLU A 66 10.24 -6.54 13.20
CA GLU A 66 8.88 -7.08 13.33
C GLU A 66 7.76 -6.21 12.76
N GLY A 67 8.12 -5.19 11.99
CA GLY A 67 7.16 -4.38 11.26
C GLY A 67 6.93 -2.99 11.84
N THR A 68 5.99 -2.30 11.21
CA THR A 68 5.61 -0.92 11.53
C THR A 68 4.10 -0.83 11.58
N ILE A 69 3.54 -0.13 12.57
CA ILE A 69 2.15 0.34 12.54
C ILE A 69 2.16 1.87 12.58
N ILE A 70 1.29 2.48 11.76
CA ILE A 70 1.09 3.93 11.79
C ILE A 70 -0.32 4.21 12.29
N PHE A 71 -0.38 4.93 13.41
CA PHE A 71 -1.61 5.35 14.04
C PHE A 71 -1.95 6.79 13.69
N SER A 72 -3.23 7.13 13.64
CA SER A 72 -3.67 8.52 13.55
C SER A 72 -3.70 9.19 14.92
N ALA A 73 -3.33 10.47 14.97
CA ALA A 73 -3.29 11.29 16.18
C ALA A 73 -4.61 12.06 16.42
N ASP A 74 -5.73 11.60 15.87
CA ASP A 74 -7.03 12.28 15.98
C ASP A 74 -8.19 11.26 16.01
N TYR A 75 -9.02 11.29 17.06
CA TYR A 75 -10.12 10.33 17.25
C TYR A 75 -11.17 10.35 16.13
N ARG A 76 -11.19 11.39 15.29
CA ARG A 76 -12.13 11.54 14.18
C ARG A 76 -11.65 10.84 12.90
N PHE A 77 -10.46 10.22 12.93
CA PHE A 77 -9.86 9.51 11.81
C PHE A 77 -9.73 8.01 12.11
N ASP A 78 -9.48 7.20 11.06
CA ASP A 78 -9.25 5.77 11.23
C ASP A 78 -8.02 5.55 12.13
N PRO A 79 -8.09 4.64 13.13
CA PRO A 79 -7.06 4.53 14.15
C PRO A 79 -5.73 4.01 13.62
N ILE A 80 -5.77 3.00 12.75
CA ILE A 80 -4.61 2.44 12.05
C ILE A 80 -4.76 2.79 10.58
N VAL A 81 -3.77 3.48 10.02
CA VAL A 81 -3.78 3.94 8.62
C VAL A 81 -2.77 3.20 7.74
N TYR A 82 -1.84 2.48 8.37
CA TYR A 82 -0.85 1.64 7.72
C TYR A 82 -0.33 0.58 8.69
N TYR A 83 -0.02 -0.60 8.17
CA TYR A 83 0.77 -1.60 8.86
C TYR A 83 1.68 -2.34 7.90
N SER A 84 2.79 -2.84 8.42
CA SER A 84 3.67 -3.84 7.80
C SER A 84 4.03 -4.85 8.87
N THR A 85 4.07 -6.13 8.52
CA THR A 85 4.52 -7.20 9.43
C THR A 85 6.02 -7.47 9.34
N LYS A 86 6.73 -6.73 8.49
CA LYS A 86 8.18 -6.88 8.27
C LYS A 86 8.86 -5.55 8.00
N GLY A 87 10.08 -5.44 8.50
CA GLY A 87 10.93 -4.27 8.32
C GLY A 87 10.41 -3.05 9.06
N ASN A 88 11.23 -2.00 9.14
CA ASN A 88 10.91 -0.79 9.88
C ASN A 88 10.85 0.41 8.93
N MET A 89 10.04 1.40 9.28
CA MET A 89 10.01 2.70 8.61
C MET A 89 10.92 3.66 9.37
N VAL A 90 12.09 3.93 8.80
CA VAL A 90 13.09 4.81 9.41
C VAL A 90 12.71 6.28 9.21
N GLU A 91 12.82 7.07 10.26
CA GLU A 91 12.55 8.51 10.23
C GLU A 91 13.53 9.22 9.29
N ASN A 92 13.04 10.17 8.49
CA ASN A 92 13.84 10.98 7.56
C ASN A 92 14.55 10.21 6.44
N GLU A 93 14.35 8.89 6.32
CA GLU A 93 14.76 8.16 5.12
C GLU A 93 13.85 8.49 3.94
N MET A 94 14.42 8.37 2.73
CA MET A 94 13.66 8.57 1.51
C MET A 94 12.61 7.46 1.36
N LEU A 95 11.36 7.79 1.69
CA LEU A 95 10.25 6.86 1.52
C LEU A 95 10.00 6.53 0.05
N PRO A 96 9.52 5.32 -0.26
CA PRO A 96 8.89 5.06 -1.54
C PRO A 96 7.76 6.07 -1.78
N ASN A 97 7.70 6.66 -2.99
CA ASN A 97 6.75 7.73 -3.31
C ASN A 97 5.28 7.35 -3.03
N SER A 98 4.90 6.08 -3.19
CA SER A 98 3.57 5.57 -2.81
C SER A 98 3.23 5.92 -1.37
N ILE A 99 4.14 5.55 -0.47
CA ILE A 99 3.95 5.66 0.97
C ILE A 99 4.03 7.12 1.37
N HIS A 100 5.01 7.87 0.84
CA HIS A 100 5.09 9.32 1.06
C HIS A 100 3.77 10.02 0.67
N ASN A 101 3.24 9.70 -0.52
CA ASN A 101 2.04 10.36 -1.04
C ASN A 101 0.78 10.02 -0.24
N ILE A 102 0.59 8.75 0.15
CA ILE A 102 -0.60 8.34 0.93
C ILE A 102 -0.57 8.91 2.35
N LEU A 103 0.59 8.88 3.02
CA LEU A 103 0.75 9.47 4.35
C LEU A 103 0.52 10.99 4.28
N GLY A 104 1.02 11.66 3.24
CA GLY A 104 0.77 13.10 3.03
C GLY A 104 -0.71 13.45 2.86
N VAL A 105 -1.48 12.57 2.21
CA VAL A 105 -2.94 12.72 2.12
C VAL A 105 -3.60 12.56 3.50
N TYR A 106 -3.18 11.58 4.31
CA TYR A 106 -3.72 11.38 5.65
C TYR A 106 -3.40 12.55 6.59
N VAL A 107 -2.17 13.04 6.59
CA VAL A 107 -1.77 14.23 7.36
C VAL A 107 -2.68 15.42 7.02
N ARG A 108 -2.88 15.74 5.73
CA ARG A 108 -3.76 16.84 5.31
C ARG A 108 -5.23 16.63 5.69
N LYS A 109 -5.73 15.39 5.66
CA LYS A 109 -7.09 15.08 6.08
C LYS A 109 -7.27 15.31 7.58
N ILE A 110 -6.30 14.89 8.38
CA ILE A 110 -6.31 15.09 9.83
C ILE A 110 -6.16 16.58 10.16
N GLU A 111 -5.28 17.30 9.48
CA GLU A 111 -5.15 18.76 9.57
C GLU A 111 -6.49 19.45 9.27
N ALA A 112 -7.16 19.08 8.17
CA ALA A 112 -8.47 19.63 7.82
C ALA A 112 -9.53 19.35 8.91
N LEU A 113 -9.56 18.14 9.47
CA LEU A 113 -10.48 17.79 10.57
C LEU A 113 -10.31 18.71 11.78
N ARG A 114 -9.09 19.20 12.05
CA ARG A 114 -8.85 20.17 13.14
C ARG A 114 -9.63 21.45 12.93
N TYR A 115 -9.79 21.93 11.70
CA TYR A 115 -10.52 23.17 11.43
C TYR A 115 -12.02 22.97 11.18
N GLU A 116 -12.47 21.72 11.00
CA GLU A 116 -13.89 21.41 10.80
C GLU A 116 -14.66 21.37 12.12
N ARG A 117 -15.93 21.84 12.08
CA ARG A 117 -16.86 21.66 13.19
C ARG A 117 -17.11 20.17 13.41
N SER A 118 -16.94 19.71 14.64
CA SER A 118 -17.24 18.33 15.02
C SER A 118 -18.68 17.95 14.65
N LYS A 119 -18.85 16.82 13.98
CA LYS A 119 -20.17 16.32 13.58
C LYS A 119 -20.86 15.55 14.71
N MET A 120 -20.08 15.07 15.69
CA MET A 120 -20.52 14.25 16.81
C MET A 120 -19.78 14.65 18.11
N PRO A 121 -20.27 14.26 19.30
CA PRO A 121 -19.55 14.42 20.57
C PRO A 121 -18.24 13.61 20.60
N LEU A 122 -17.26 14.05 21.43
CA LEU A 122 -15.96 13.40 21.61
C LEU A 122 -16.08 11.92 21.98
N ASP A 123 -16.91 11.59 22.99
CA ASP A 123 -17.08 10.20 23.46
C ASP A 123 -17.50 9.25 22.35
N ASN A 124 -18.29 9.73 21.38
CA ASN A 124 -18.71 8.92 20.24
C ASN A 124 -17.54 8.65 19.29
N TYR A 125 -16.66 9.64 19.07
CA TYR A 125 -15.45 9.45 18.26
C TYR A 125 -14.45 8.52 18.96
N MET A 126 -14.22 8.69 20.26
CA MET A 126 -13.40 7.77 21.05
C MET A 126 -13.94 6.33 20.99
N THR A 127 -15.27 6.18 21.05
CA THR A 127 -15.92 4.86 20.91
C THR A 127 -15.70 4.28 19.51
N GLN A 128 -15.88 5.06 18.44
CA GLN A 128 -15.63 4.61 17.07
C GLN A 128 -14.17 4.25 16.83
N TYR A 129 -13.24 5.07 17.33
CA TYR A 129 -11.81 4.81 17.26
C TYR A 129 -11.44 3.50 17.96
N SER A 130 -11.97 3.30 19.18
CA SER A 130 -11.79 2.06 19.94
C SER A 130 -12.41 0.85 19.23
N GLN A 131 -13.58 1.00 18.63
CA GLN A 131 -14.21 -0.06 17.82
C GLN A 131 -13.35 -0.40 16.60
N GLY A 132 -12.82 0.60 15.89
CA GLY A 132 -11.90 0.38 14.78
C GLY A 132 -10.66 -0.41 15.21
N LEU A 133 -10.06 -0.07 16.36
CA LEU A 133 -8.95 -0.85 16.93
C LEU A 133 -9.37 -2.32 17.20
N GLN A 134 -10.54 -2.54 17.76
CA GLN A 134 -11.06 -3.89 18.01
C GLN A 134 -11.33 -4.67 16.71
N GLU A 135 -11.87 -4.02 15.69
CA GLU A 135 -12.06 -4.61 14.35
C GLU A 135 -10.73 -5.07 13.77
N TRP A 136 -9.69 -4.22 13.85
CA TRP A 136 -8.33 -4.61 13.45
C TRP A 136 -7.89 -5.89 14.16
N MET A 137 -7.96 -5.96 15.49
CA MET A 137 -7.58 -7.19 16.21
C MET A 137 -8.42 -8.42 15.86
N ASN A 138 -9.72 -8.23 15.60
CA ASN A 138 -10.63 -9.35 15.31
C ASN A 138 -10.42 -9.95 13.92
N ILE A 139 -10.04 -9.13 12.92
CA ILE A 139 -9.83 -9.62 11.56
C ILE A 139 -8.70 -10.66 11.52
N ASP A 140 -7.63 -10.46 12.29
CA ASP A 140 -6.54 -11.44 12.36
C ASP A 140 -6.97 -12.77 12.98
N ARG A 141 -7.74 -12.72 14.07
CA ARG A 141 -8.23 -13.92 14.77
C ARG A 141 -9.10 -14.81 13.87
N LEU A 142 -9.81 -14.22 12.92
CA LEU A 142 -10.66 -14.95 11.97
C LEU A 142 -9.83 -15.65 10.87
N PHE A 143 -8.69 -15.09 10.48
CA PHE A 143 -7.80 -15.66 9.45
C PHE A 143 -7.31 -17.06 9.82
N GLU A 144 -6.85 -17.25 11.07
CA GLU A 144 -6.34 -18.54 11.54
C GLU A 144 -7.42 -19.65 11.54
N LYS A 145 -8.67 -19.30 11.85
CA LYS A 145 -9.75 -20.29 12.01
C LYS A 145 -10.48 -20.64 10.72
N CYS A 146 -10.56 -19.71 9.77
CA CYS A 146 -11.39 -19.85 8.58
C CYS A 146 -10.59 -19.92 7.25
N CYS A 147 -9.27 -19.68 7.25
CA CYS A 147 -8.48 -19.63 6.01
C CYS A 147 -7.43 -20.76 5.89
N LEU A 148 -7.90 -22.00 5.75
CA LEU A 148 -7.25 -22.98 4.89
C LEU A 148 -8.36 -23.63 4.08
N HIS A 149 -8.38 -23.44 2.76
CA HIS A 149 -8.67 -24.42 1.70
C HIS A 149 -8.94 -23.68 0.36
N PRO A 150 -7.89 -23.27 -0.37
CA PRO A 150 -8.01 -22.88 -1.76
C PRO A 150 -7.99 -24.14 -2.66
N ILE A 151 -8.97 -25.03 -2.54
CA ILE A 151 -9.16 -26.14 -3.50
C ILE A 151 -10.66 -26.49 -3.56
N PRO A 152 -11.27 -26.79 -4.73
CA PRO A 152 -12.57 -27.45 -4.78
C PRO A 152 -12.39 -28.91 -4.32
N TYR A 153 -12.28 -29.12 -3.02
CA TYR A 153 -12.32 -30.45 -2.40
C TYR A 153 -13.79 -30.80 -2.12
N PRO A 154 -14.26 -32.04 -2.34
CA PRO A 154 -15.55 -32.48 -1.81
C PRO A 154 -15.46 -32.37 -0.29
N GLY A 155 -16.20 -31.40 0.28
CA GLY A 155 -15.92 -30.86 1.60
C GLY A 155 -16.00 -31.89 2.75
N PRO A 156 -15.29 -31.66 3.86
CA PRO A 156 -15.50 -32.40 5.11
C PRO A 156 -16.92 -32.14 5.65
N THR A 157 -17.45 -33.08 6.44
CA THR A 157 -18.79 -33.04 7.06
C THR A 157 -18.96 -31.98 8.15
N TYR A 158 -17.95 -31.13 8.37
CA TYR A 158 -17.94 -30.09 9.39
C TYR A 158 -17.24 -28.84 8.84
N ASP A 159 -18.01 -27.77 8.66
CA ASP A 159 -17.51 -26.43 8.35
C ASP A 159 -17.39 -25.65 9.67
N PRO A 160 -16.16 -25.39 10.18
CA PRO A 160 -15.96 -24.65 11.42
C PRO A 160 -16.44 -23.19 11.34
N CYS A 161 -16.75 -22.69 10.14
CA CYS A 161 -17.27 -21.35 9.90
C CYS A 161 -18.82 -21.32 9.75
N ALA A 162 -19.50 -22.47 9.77
CA ALA A 162 -20.96 -22.57 9.54
C ALA A 162 -21.84 -21.90 10.61
N ASN A 163 -21.32 -21.66 11.82
CA ASN A 163 -22.05 -20.99 12.91
C ASN A 163 -21.80 -19.48 12.96
N PHE A 164 -20.95 -18.93 12.09
CA PHE A 164 -20.82 -17.49 11.94
C PHE A 164 -21.86 -17.05 10.91
N ASN A 165 -22.87 -16.29 11.36
CA ASN A 165 -23.97 -15.77 10.52
C ASN A 165 -23.52 -14.85 9.36
N TYR A 166 -22.21 -14.62 9.22
CA TYR A 166 -21.57 -13.96 8.11
C TYR A 166 -20.35 -14.82 7.73
N PRO A 167 -20.32 -15.54 6.59
CA PRO A 167 -19.06 -16.10 6.10
C PRO A 167 -18.10 -14.93 5.94
N PRO A 168 -16.89 -14.90 6.54
CA PRO A 168 -16.09 -13.68 6.55
C PRO A 168 -15.67 -13.35 5.11
N PRO A 169 -16.23 -12.32 4.44
CA PRO A 169 -15.83 -11.95 3.08
C PRO A 169 -14.58 -11.04 3.10
N TYR A 170 -13.88 -10.95 4.24
CA TYR A 170 -13.13 -9.73 4.55
C TYR A 170 -11.67 -9.74 4.14
N ILE A 171 -11.08 -10.89 3.82
CA ILE A 171 -9.68 -10.93 3.38
C ILE A 171 -9.59 -11.62 2.03
N VAL A 172 -9.16 -10.87 1.03
CA VAL A 172 -8.71 -11.44 -0.24
C VAL A 172 -7.26 -11.04 -0.40
N ALA A 173 -6.44 -12.01 -0.79
CA ALA A 173 -5.06 -11.83 -1.26
C ALA A 173 -3.97 -11.67 -0.18
N PRO A 174 -2.68 -11.36 -0.50
CA PRO A 174 -2.11 -10.76 -1.73
C PRO A 174 -2.16 -11.67 -2.96
N LEU A 175 -2.51 -11.10 -4.13
CA LEU A 175 -2.67 -11.85 -5.39
C LEU A 175 -1.32 -11.96 -6.09
N ILE A 176 -0.50 -10.91 -6.02
CA ILE A 176 0.82 -10.90 -6.64
C ILE A 176 1.90 -11.27 -5.63
N THR A 177 2.88 -12.05 -6.07
CA THR A 177 4.01 -12.45 -5.21
C THR A 177 5.30 -11.71 -5.54
N SER A 178 5.37 -11.08 -6.72
CA SER A 178 6.54 -10.33 -7.19
C SER A 178 6.80 -9.08 -6.38
N ARG A 179 8.05 -8.85 -5.99
CA ARG A 179 8.55 -7.71 -5.20
C ARG A 179 9.57 -6.90 -5.99
N TRP A 180 9.20 -6.54 -7.21
CA TRP A 180 10.09 -5.91 -8.17
C TRP A 180 10.28 -4.42 -7.90
N ARG A 181 11.46 -3.89 -8.24
CA ARG A 181 11.86 -2.50 -8.01
C ARG A 181 12.14 -1.79 -9.33
N GLN A 182 12.24 -0.46 -9.30
CA GLN A 182 12.40 0.36 -10.51
C GLN A 182 13.84 0.43 -11.02
N ASP A 183 14.81 0.18 -10.15
CA ASP A 183 16.23 0.34 -10.35
C ASP A 183 16.92 -0.99 -10.64
N ASN A 184 18.25 -1.02 -10.52
CA ASN A 184 19.02 -2.23 -10.72
C ASN A 184 18.60 -3.32 -9.70
N PRO A 185 18.42 -4.60 -10.11
CA PRO A 185 18.73 -5.18 -11.43
C PRO A 185 17.62 -5.07 -12.48
N TYR A 186 16.43 -4.62 -12.12
CA TYR A 186 15.22 -4.68 -12.94
C TYR A 186 15.29 -3.85 -14.23
N ASN A 187 16.05 -2.75 -14.23
CA ASN A 187 16.19 -1.84 -15.38
C ASN A 187 17.38 -2.14 -16.32
N ARG A 188 18.12 -3.23 -16.11
CA ARG A 188 19.40 -3.48 -16.82
C ARG A 188 19.31 -3.57 -18.33
N LEU A 189 18.15 -3.94 -18.87
CA LEU A 189 17.94 -4.02 -20.31
C LEU A 189 17.44 -2.69 -20.90
N CYS A 190 17.11 -1.68 -20.09
CA CYS A 190 16.68 -0.39 -20.64
C CYS A 190 17.82 0.31 -21.37
N SER A 191 17.50 0.93 -22.51
CA SER A 191 18.44 1.76 -23.24
C SER A 191 18.84 2.98 -22.41
N PRO A 192 20.13 3.40 -22.45
CA PRO A 192 20.57 4.59 -21.76
C PRO A 192 19.81 5.85 -22.17
N ILE A 193 19.69 6.80 -21.24
CA ILE A 193 19.11 8.12 -21.50
C ILE A 193 19.98 8.85 -22.53
N VAL A 194 19.37 9.37 -23.60
CA VAL A 194 20.08 10.12 -24.66
C VAL A 194 19.62 11.57 -24.80
N ASN A 195 18.40 11.90 -24.35
CA ASN A 195 17.77 13.20 -24.59
C ASN A 195 17.85 14.18 -23.39
N ASN A 196 18.68 13.88 -22.39
CA ASN A 196 18.93 14.76 -21.24
C ASN A 196 20.44 14.86 -21.00
N PHE A 197 21.01 16.02 -21.28
CA PHE A 197 22.46 16.24 -21.19
C PHE A 197 23.04 15.99 -19.79
N ASN A 198 22.25 16.20 -18.74
CA ASN A 198 22.70 16.07 -17.35
C ASN A 198 22.89 14.61 -16.89
N CYS A 199 22.32 13.65 -17.63
CA CYS A 199 22.38 12.22 -17.30
C CYS A 199 22.44 11.34 -18.54
N ALA A 200 22.95 11.87 -19.65
CA ALA A 200 23.16 11.09 -20.85
C ALA A 200 24.08 9.90 -20.56
N GLY A 201 23.69 8.70 -21.01
CA GLY A 201 24.40 7.45 -20.74
C GLY A 201 24.00 6.74 -19.44
N GLN A 202 23.20 7.35 -18.57
CA GLN A 202 22.65 6.66 -17.40
C GLN A 202 21.50 5.72 -17.81
N ILE A 203 21.36 4.59 -17.10
CA ILE A 203 20.23 3.67 -17.28
C ILE A 203 19.00 4.26 -16.56
N PRO A 204 17.88 4.50 -17.27
CA PRO A 204 16.69 5.06 -16.65
C PRO A 204 16.05 4.06 -15.67
N LEU A 205 15.28 4.57 -14.71
CA LEU A 205 14.41 3.73 -13.89
C LEU A 205 13.29 3.13 -14.77
N ILE A 206 12.77 1.95 -14.41
CA ILE A 206 11.58 1.36 -15.07
C ILE A 206 10.34 2.26 -14.93
N GLY A 207 10.27 3.07 -13.88
CA GLY A 207 9.09 3.87 -13.55
C GLY A 207 8.00 3.07 -12.84
N CYS A 208 7.30 3.70 -11.91
CA CYS A 208 6.27 3.05 -11.08
C CYS A 208 5.15 2.39 -11.91
N VAL A 209 4.72 3.04 -13.00
CA VAL A 209 3.74 2.48 -13.93
C VAL A 209 4.27 1.23 -14.65
N GLY A 210 5.53 1.25 -15.09
CA GLY A 210 6.16 0.11 -15.75
C GLY A 210 6.26 -1.10 -14.82
N ILE A 211 6.61 -0.87 -13.55
CA ILE A 211 6.63 -1.92 -12.51
C ILE A 211 5.24 -2.49 -12.26
N ALA A 212 4.23 -1.63 -12.06
CA ALA A 212 2.86 -2.09 -11.82
C ALA A 212 2.32 -2.93 -13.00
N VAL A 213 2.57 -2.50 -14.23
CA VAL A 213 2.24 -3.27 -15.44
C VAL A 213 2.97 -4.61 -15.45
N GLY A 214 4.28 -4.62 -15.20
CA GLY A 214 5.08 -5.85 -15.17
C GLY A 214 4.58 -6.86 -14.15
N GLN A 215 4.30 -6.43 -12.91
CA GLN A 215 3.80 -7.31 -11.85
C GLN A 215 2.43 -7.91 -12.21
N VAL A 216 1.51 -7.10 -12.75
CA VAL A 216 0.19 -7.58 -13.21
C VAL A 216 0.31 -8.55 -14.39
N VAL A 217 1.19 -8.28 -15.36
CA VAL A 217 1.42 -9.19 -16.50
C VAL A 217 2.03 -10.51 -16.04
N ARG A 218 2.97 -10.49 -15.08
CA ARG A 218 3.51 -11.73 -14.49
C ARG A 218 2.43 -12.57 -13.81
N TYR A 219 1.54 -11.93 -13.07
CA TYR A 219 0.46 -12.62 -12.38
C TYR A 219 -0.56 -13.22 -13.36
N THR A 220 -0.98 -12.43 -14.36
CA THR A 220 -2.00 -12.85 -15.34
C THR A 220 -1.48 -13.82 -16.40
N ARG A 221 -0.16 -13.86 -16.64
CA ARG A 221 0.52 -14.77 -17.59
C ARG A 221 -0.12 -14.82 -18.98
N PRO A 222 -0.43 -13.66 -19.61
CA PRO A 222 -1.14 -13.65 -20.89
C PRO A 222 -0.27 -14.27 -21.98
N THR A 223 -0.91 -14.88 -22.98
CA THR A 223 -0.20 -15.23 -24.22
C THR A 223 0.03 -13.96 -25.02
N THR A 224 1.29 -13.63 -25.30
CA THR A 224 1.69 -12.43 -26.02
C THR A 224 2.62 -12.76 -27.20
N GLN A 225 2.76 -11.84 -28.15
CA GLN A 225 3.72 -11.95 -29.24
C GLN A 225 5.19 -12.01 -28.78
N PHE A 226 5.46 -11.63 -27.53
CA PHE A 226 6.82 -11.60 -26.96
C PHE A 226 7.24 -12.95 -26.37
N ASN A 227 6.35 -13.95 -26.32
CA ASN A 227 6.64 -15.32 -25.87
C ASN A 227 7.41 -15.37 -24.53
N TYR A 228 6.82 -14.80 -23.48
CA TYR A 228 7.40 -14.79 -22.13
C TYR A 228 7.38 -16.17 -21.48
N ASN A 229 8.49 -16.56 -20.84
CA ASN A 229 8.54 -17.73 -19.97
C ASN A 229 8.30 -17.30 -18.52
N TYR A 230 7.01 -17.20 -18.16
CA TYR A 230 6.59 -16.77 -16.82
C TYR A 230 7.12 -17.66 -15.68
N ASN A 231 7.44 -18.94 -15.95
CA ASN A 231 8.01 -19.85 -14.95
C ASN A 231 9.46 -19.49 -14.57
N GLN A 232 10.13 -18.68 -15.39
CA GLN A 232 11.49 -18.17 -15.12
C GLN A 232 11.49 -16.74 -14.54
N MET A 233 10.32 -16.24 -14.13
CA MET A 233 10.20 -14.93 -13.48
C MET A 233 10.09 -15.09 -11.96
N PRO A 234 11.20 -15.00 -11.20
CA PRO A 234 11.17 -15.09 -9.74
C PRO A 234 10.43 -13.91 -9.09
N ASP A 235 10.09 -14.07 -7.81
CA ASP A 235 9.46 -12.99 -7.03
C ASP A 235 10.41 -11.82 -6.79
N GLU A 236 11.71 -12.10 -6.67
CA GLU A 236 12.78 -11.12 -6.51
C GLU A 236 13.93 -11.43 -7.47
N VAL A 237 14.59 -10.40 -7.97
CA VAL A 237 15.79 -10.54 -8.81
C VAL A 237 16.99 -10.06 -8.04
N PHE A 238 18.04 -10.89 -8.00
CA PHE A 238 19.28 -10.57 -7.31
C PHE A 238 20.28 -9.86 -8.23
N PRO A 239 21.04 -8.85 -7.74
CA PRO A 239 21.96 -8.08 -8.56
C PRO A 239 23.05 -8.90 -9.27
N PHE A 240 23.43 -10.08 -8.80
CA PHE A 240 24.51 -10.83 -9.45
C PHE A 240 24.00 -11.79 -10.54
N ASN A 241 22.68 -11.93 -10.69
CA ASN A 241 22.10 -12.78 -11.72
C ASN A 241 22.20 -12.10 -13.10
N PRO A 242 22.46 -12.87 -14.18
CA PRO A 242 22.34 -12.34 -15.53
C PRO A 242 20.89 -11.93 -15.81
N PRO A 243 20.64 -10.90 -16.64
CA PRO A 243 19.28 -10.49 -16.99
C PRO A 243 18.48 -11.65 -17.59
N GLY A 244 17.23 -11.80 -17.14
CA GLY A 244 16.33 -12.86 -17.56
C GLY A 244 14.96 -12.35 -18.01
N GLU A 245 13.94 -13.19 -17.80
CA GLU A 245 12.58 -12.90 -18.26
C GLU A 245 11.94 -11.71 -17.54
N VAL A 246 12.33 -11.43 -16.30
CA VAL A 246 11.83 -10.27 -15.54
C VAL A 246 12.28 -8.97 -16.20
N GLU A 247 13.58 -8.81 -16.43
CA GLU A 247 14.14 -7.62 -17.06
C GLU A 247 13.63 -7.46 -18.49
N ARG A 248 13.41 -8.57 -19.22
CA ARG A 248 12.83 -8.52 -20.58
C ARG A 248 11.38 -8.05 -20.57
N LEU A 249 10.58 -8.50 -19.60
CA LEU A 249 9.21 -8.01 -19.42
C LEU A 249 9.21 -6.52 -19.03
N LEU A 250 10.05 -6.13 -18.08
CA LEU A 250 10.11 -4.76 -17.58
C LEU A 250 10.66 -3.78 -18.60
N GLN A 251 11.62 -4.18 -19.44
CA GLN A 251 12.07 -3.40 -20.60
C GLN A 251 10.90 -3.14 -21.57
N MET A 252 10.07 -4.15 -21.85
CA MET A 252 8.92 -3.97 -22.72
C MET A 252 7.87 -3.06 -22.08
N ALA A 253 7.59 -3.22 -20.79
CA ALA A 253 6.69 -2.33 -20.05
C ALA A 253 7.21 -0.88 -20.04
N TYR A 254 8.51 -0.68 -19.85
CA TYR A 254 9.19 0.62 -19.97
C TYR A 254 8.98 1.24 -21.36
N ASN A 255 9.28 0.50 -22.43
CA ASN A 255 9.20 0.99 -23.81
C ASN A 255 7.76 1.34 -24.24
N THR A 256 6.77 0.60 -23.75
CA THR A 256 5.37 0.69 -24.22
C THR A 256 4.50 1.64 -23.43
N THR A 257 4.85 1.91 -22.17
CA THR A 257 4.14 2.89 -21.35
C THR A 257 4.46 4.35 -21.71
N ALA A 258 5.15 4.59 -22.85
CA ALA A 258 5.46 5.90 -23.42
C ALA A 258 6.06 6.86 -22.37
N GLN A 259 7.20 6.44 -21.81
CA GLN A 259 7.76 7.07 -20.63
C GLN A 259 8.62 8.30 -20.95
N VAL A 260 8.56 9.31 -20.08
CA VAL A 260 9.52 10.42 -20.06
C VAL A 260 10.51 10.16 -18.92
N SER A 261 11.78 9.98 -19.28
CA SER A 261 12.87 9.67 -18.35
C SER A 261 13.70 10.91 -18.05
N ALA A 262 13.90 11.17 -16.76
CA ALA A 262 14.84 12.14 -16.24
C ALA A 262 15.90 11.42 -15.40
N CYS A 263 16.86 12.16 -14.86
CA CYS A 263 18.01 11.57 -14.18
C CYS A 263 17.65 10.74 -12.93
N SER A 264 16.54 11.07 -12.27
CA SER A 264 16.15 10.44 -11.00
C SER A 264 14.73 9.87 -11.01
N TYR A 265 14.01 9.95 -12.14
CA TYR A 265 12.64 9.47 -12.23
C TYR A 265 12.26 9.10 -13.65
N THR A 266 11.24 8.26 -13.75
CA THR A 266 10.59 7.95 -15.02
C THR A 266 9.08 8.06 -14.88
N SER A 267 8.45 8.86 -15.74
CA SER A 267 7.05 9.25 -15.63
C SER A 267 6.18 8.65 -16.74
N SER A 268 4.97 8.23 -16.36
CA SER A 268 3.92 7.74 -17.25
C SER A 268 2.55 7.90 -16.58
N THR A 269 1.47 7.53 -17.28
CA THR A 269 0.10 7.65 -16.80
C THR A 269 -0.60 6.29 -16.73
N THR A 270 -1.65 6.20 -15.91
CA THR A 270 -2.53 5.01 -15.89
C THR A 270 -3.29 4.80 -17.21
N VAL A 271 -3.39 5.83 -18.06
CA VAL A 271 -3.92 5.70 -19.44
C VAL A 271 -2.96 4.86 -20.28
N ASN A 272 -1.66 5.17 -20.22
CA ASN A 272 -0.62 4.42 -20.93
C ASN A 272 -0.49 3.00 -20.37
N ALA A 273 -0.67 2.81 -19.06
CA ALA A 273 -0.74 1.47 -18.45
C ALA A 273 -1.83 0.62 -19.10
N ARG A 274 -3.07 1.14 -19.19
CA ARG A 274 -4.18 0.44 -19.86
C ARG A 274 -3.90 0.17 -21.33
N GLN A 275 -3.38 1.17 -22.07
CA GLN A 275 -3.04 0.99 -23.48
C GLN A 275 -1.98 -0.10 -23.67
N THR A 276 -0.97 -0.13 -22.82
CA THR A 276 0.10 -1.13 -22.82
C THR A 276 -0.45 -2.53 -22.55
N LEU A 277 -1.30 -2.68 -21.53
CA LEU A 277 -1.94 -3.96 -21.21
C LEU A 277 -2.77 -4.49 -22.40
N ASN A 278 -3.55 -3.61 -23.03
CA ASN A 278 -4.42 -3.99 -24.16
C ASN A 278 -3.61 -4.29 -25.43
N ASN A 279 -2.74 -3.36 -25.84
CA ASN A 279 -2.15 -3.35 -27.16
C ASN A 279 -0.88 -4.20 -27.26
N ASN A 280 -0.17 -4.36 -26.14
CA ASN A 280 1.13 -5.05 -26.13
C ASN A 280 1.06 -6.38 -25.38
N PHE A 281 0.41 -6.41 -24.21
CA PHE A 281 0.35 -7.62 -23.38
C PHE A 281 -0.91 -8.47 -23.56
N ASN A 282 -1.76 -8.15 -24.55
CA ASN A 282 -2.94 -8.96 -24.90
C ASN A 282 -3.90 -9.19 -23.72
N ILE A 283 -4.13 -8.15 -22.91
CA ILE A 283 -5.16 -8.13 -21.86
C ILE A 283 -6.26 -7.15 -22.28
N PRO A 284 -7.08 -7.47 -23.30
CA PRO A 284 -8.06 -6.54 -23.86
C PRO A 284 -9.19 -6.18 -22.89
N SER A 285 -9.37 -6.96 -21.83
CA SER A 285 -10.31 -6.70 -20.74
C SER A 285 -9.88 -5.55 -19.83
N ALA A 286 -8.63 -5.07 -19.91
CA ALA A 286 -8.17 -3.99 -19.04
C ALA A 286 -8.92 -2.69 -19.37
N LYS A 287 -9.65 -2.21 -18.36
CA LYS A 287 -10.43 -0.97 -18.41
C LYS A 287 -9.80 0.03 -17.44
N ARG A 288 -9.89 1.30 -17.79
CA ARG A 288 -9.57 2.40 -16.87
C ARG A 288 -10.87 3.06 -16.46
N ASP A 289 -11.11 3.13 -15.16
CA ASP A 289 -12.12 4.01 -14.60
C ASP A 289 -11.48 5.41 -14.41
N GLY A 290 -12.15 6.45 -14.89
CA GLY A 290 -11.60 7.80 -14.93
C GLY A 290 -11.67 8.45 -13.56
N GLY A 291 -10.50 8.70 -12.94
CA GLY A 291 -10.31 9.66 -11.85
C GLY A 291 -11.46 9.71 -10.85
N ILE A 292 -11.62 8.63 -10.09
CA ILE A 292 -12.78 8.51 -9.24
C ILE A 292 -12.61 9.39 -7.99
N ASN A 293 -13.61 10.22 -7.68
CA ASN A 293 -13.73 10.87 -6.38
C ASN A 293 -13.70 9.78 -5.29
N SER A 294 -12.55 9.66 -4.62
CA SER A 294 -12.03 8.45 -3.98
C SER A 294 -12.77 7.98 -2.71
N ASN A 295 -13.95 8.54 -2.43
CA ASN A 295 -14.67 8.35 -1.17
C ASN A 295 -16.10 7.79 -1.35
N SER A 296 -16.55 7.42 -2.55
CA SER A 296 -17.84 6.72 -2.65
C SER A 296 -17.68 5.22 -2.36
N ASN A 297 -18.61 4.66 -1.57
CA ASN A 297 -18.63 3.22 -1.26
C ASN A 297 -18.59 2.38 -2.55
N THR A 298 -19.25 2.85 -3.62
CA THR A 298 -19.24 2.24 -4.95
C THR A 298 -17.85 1.92 -5.50
N VAL A 299 -16.83 2.68 -5.10
CA VAL A 299 -15.48 2.57 -5.66
C VAL A 299 -14.68 1.56 -4.88
N LYS A 300 -14.79 1.62 -3.55
CA LYS A 300 -14.28 0.57 -2.67
C LYS A 300 -14.90 -0.78 -3.07
N ASP A 301 -16.21 -0.80 -3.34
CA ASP A 301 -16.92 -2.01 -3.76
C ASP A 301 -16.45 -2.52 -5.12
N LYS A 302 -16.24 -1.63 -6.10
CA LYS A 302 -15.64 -2.00 -7.39
C LYS A 302 -14.24 -2.60 -7.23
N LEU A 303 -13.39 -1.97 -6.42
CA LEU A 303 -12.03 -2.44 -6.15
C LEU A 303 -12.04 -3.81 -5.47
N ARG A 304 -12.88 -3.97 -4.43
CA ARG A 304 -13.11 -5.26 -3.75
C ARG A 304 -13.55 -6.32 -4.75
N GLN A 305 -14.56 -6.03 -5.57
CA GLN A 305 -15.07 -6.96 -6.56
C GLN A 305 -14.00 -7.40 -7.56
N GLN A 306 -13.11 -6.50 -8.01
CA GLN A 306 -12.01 -6.88 -8.90
C GLN A 306 -11.05 -7.84 -8.21
N VAL A 307 -10.63 -7.53 -6.98
CA VAL A 307 -9.68 -8.35 -6.21
C VAL A 307 -10.30 -9.70 -5.83
N GLU A 308 -11.56 -9.73 -5.37
CA GLU A 308 -12.36 -10.95 -5.13
C GLU A 308 -12.46 -11.83 -6.38
N SER A 309 -12.52 -11.21 -7.57
CA SER A 309 -12.55 -11.90 -8.85
C SER A 309 -11.16 -12.32 -9.34
N GLY A 310 -10.12 -12.17 -8.52
CA GLY A 310 -8.74 -12.53 -8.84
C GLY A 310 -8.03 -11.55 -9.77
N TRP A 311 -8.50 -10.31 -9.89
CA TRP A 311 -7.90 -9.28 -10.74
C TRP A 311 -7.19 -8.19 -9.93
N PRO A 312 -5.85 -8.14 -9.91
CA PRO A 312 -5.13 -7.05 -9.29
C PRO A 312 -5.38 -5.74 -10.07
N VAL A 313 -5.46 -4.63 -9.34
CA VAL A 313 -5.82 -3.31 -9.89
C VAL A 313 -4.62 -2.37 -9.85
N ILE A 314 -4.24 -1.82 -11.00
CA ILE A 314 -3.24 -0.74 -11.06
C ILE A 314 -3.89 0.57 -10.64
N LEU A 315 -3.43 1.13 -9.52
CA LEU A 315 -3.85 2.43 -9.01
C LEU A 315 -2.80 3.49 -9.33
N GLY A 316 -3.23 4.75 -9.34
CA GLY A 316 -2.34 5.89 -9.43
C GLY A 316 -2.93 7.10 -8.75
N GLY A 317 -2.07 7.94 -8.19
CA GLY A 317 -2.45 9.14 -7.46
C GLY A 317 -1.39 10.25 -7.59
N THR A 318 -1.82 11.48 -7.35
CA THR A 318 -0.94 12.65 -7.28
C THR A 318 -1.25 13.42 -5.99
N THR A 319 -0.25 14.08 -5.41
CA THR A 319 -0.45 14.82 -4.16
C THR A 319 -0.97 16.24 -4.35
N GLY A 320 -0.93 16.78 -5.57
CA GLY A 320 -0.95 18.23 -5.78
C GLY A 320 0.31 18.88 -5.19
N THR A 321 0.68 20.06 -5.67
CA THR A 321 1.98 20.72 -5.42
C THR A 321 2.24 21.20 -3.98
N ASN A 322 1.46 20.80 -2.97
CA ASN A 322 1.65 21.24 -1.58
C ASN A 322 1.55 20.05 -0.61
N GLY A 323 2.66 19.36 -0.37
CA GLY A 323 2.79 18.33 0.67
C GLY A 323 3.39 18.90 1.95
N SER A 324 2.70 18.75 3.08
CA SER A 324 3.10 19.20 4.42
C SER A 324 4.10 18.28 5.13
N ILE A 325 4.48 17.15 4.52
CA ILE A 325 5.46 16.22 5.10
C ILE A 325 6.86 16.72 4.70
N SER A 326 7.73 16.93 5.70
CA SER A 326 9.09 17.46 5.53
C SER A 326 10.10 16.45 4.97
N TRP A 327 9.65 15.24 4.62
CA TRP A 327 10.50 14.17 4.12
C TRP A 327 10.68 14.25 2.60
N PRO A 328 11.86 13.88 2.07
CA PRO A 328 12.10 13.93 0.63
C PRO A 328 11.26 12.89 -0.13
N SER A 329 10.70 13.28 -1.27
CA SER A 329 10.04 12.38 -2.23
C SER A 329 10.63 12.53 -3.63
N LEU A 330 10.59 11.47 -4.44
CA LEU A 330 11.14 11.45 -5.79
C LEU A 330 10.16 11.98 -6.86
N SER A 331 8.84 12.10 -6.58
CA SER A 331 7.84 12.64 -7.51
C SER A 331 6.46 12.94 -6.89
N GLU A 332 5.75 13.94 -7.43
CA GLU A 332 4.38 14.35 -7.03
C GLU A 332 3.26 13.40 -7.51
N ALA A 333 3.62 12.36 -8.28
CA ALA A 333 2.71 11.37 -8.84
C ALA A 333 3.27 9.96 -8.64
N HIS A 334 2.42 8.97 -8.39
CA HIS A 334 2.84 7.59 -8.20
C HIS A 334 1.79 6.58 -8.65
N SER A 335 2.21 5.34 -8.96
CA SER A 335 1.36 4.21 -9.34
C SER A 335 1.80 2.93 -8.65
N TRP A 336 0.84 2.12 -8.22
CA TRP A 336 1.05 0.87 -7.48
C TRP A 336 -0.03 -0.15 -7.82
N VAL A 337 0.12 -1.37 -7.32
CA VAL A 337 -0.88 -2.44 -7.48
C VAL A 337 -1.65 -2.59 -6.18
N LEU A 338 -2.98 -2.54 -6.26
CA LEU A 338 -3.88 -3.08 -5.24
C LEU A 338 -4.14 -4.53 -5.60
N ASP A 339 -3.61 -5.44 -4.79
CA ASP A 339 -3.70 -6.85 -5.05
C ASP A 339 -4.41 -7.59 -3.92
N GLY A 340 -4.98 -6.90 -2.93
CA GLY A 340 -5.60 -7.47 -1.75
C GLY A 340 -6.37 -6.47 -0.90
N TYR A 341 -7.21 -6.96 0.01
CA TYR A 341 -7.80 -6.17 1.08
C TYR A 341 -8.05 -7.01 2.32
N ARG A 342 -8.30 -6.31 3.43
CA ARG A 342 -8.56 -6.84 4.75
C ARG A 342 -9.78 -6.15 5.35
#